data_AF-F0U802-F1
#
_entry.id   AF-F0U802-F1
#
_cell.length_a   1.000
_cell.length_b   1.000
_cell.length_c   1.000
_cell.angle_alpha   90.00
_cell.angle_beta   90.00
_cell.angle_gamma   90.00
#
_symmetry.space_group_name_H-M   'P 1'
#
loop_
_entity.id
_entity.type
_entity.pdbx_description
1 polymer ?
#
loop_
_entity_poly.entity_id
_entity_poly.type
_entity_poly.pdbx_seq_one_letter_code
_entity_poly.pdbx_strand_id
1 'polypeptide(L)'
;MVKLEDPSLLEEAAADEFKNPLPQKVYPDGRTIYLARNNYGPPRSTAGIIRIVDFDQSVRGDKPNSGCIQAEVYRPPEVILDAGYSYSADIWSLGVMLWDITEDRKLFENAYSVATDEYDEAGHLAHIAALLGSPPKDLLDRGKRTHLFYGPGGICKSQAPPSFNFNNMLVHLHGEDKNMFITFIKRMLKWEPEERSTAKELLQDPWLYAEFEED
;
A
#
# COMPACT_ATOMS: atom_id res chain seq x y z
N MET A 1 -3.92 20.57 6.98
CA MET A 1 -4.19 21.74 6.13
C MET A 1 -3.68 21.39 4.74
N VAL A 2 -4.59 21.20 3.78
CA VAL A 2 -4.26 20.94 2.37
C VAL A 2 -3.63 22.21 1.80
N LYS A 3 -2.50 22.08 1.11
CA LYS A 3 -1.83 23.20 0.43
C LYS A 3 -2.09 23.10 -1.07
N LEU A 4 -2.33 24.24 -1.71
CA LEU A 4 -2.40 24.35 -3.16
C LEU A 4 -1.01 24.69 -3.69
N GLU A 5 -0.59 24.03 -4.76
CA GLU A 5 0.64 24.37 -5.48
C GLU A 5 0.53 25.72 -6.18
N ASP A 6 -0.66 26.01 -6.70
CA ASP A 6 -0.99 27.21 -7.44
C ASP A 6 -2.38 27.69 -6.99
N PRO A 7 -2.48 28.84 -6.29
CA PRO A 7 -3.75 29.39 -5.86
C PRO A 7 -4.73 29.65 -7.01
N SER A 8 -4.24 29.87 -8.23
CA SER A 8 -5.09 30.11 -9.40
C SER A 8 -5.94 28.90 -9.78
N LEU A 9 -5.57 27.68 -9.35
CA LEU A 9 -6.36 26.46 -9.58
C LEU A 9 -7.79 26.59 -9.06
N LEU A 10 -8.00 27.29 -7.95
CA LEU A 10 -9.35 27.51 -7.42
C LEU A 10 -10.15 28.49 -8.26
N GLU A 11 -9.50 29.54 -8.77
CA GLU A 11 -10.13 30.54 -9.63
C GLU A 11 -10.50 29.94 -10.99
N GLU A 12 -9.59 29.15 -11.57
CA GLU A 12 -9.82 28.39 -12.80
C GLU A 12 -10.96 27.39 -12.61
N ALA A 13 -10.96 26.62 -11.52
CA ALA A 13 -12.01 25.66 -11.22
C ALA A 13 -13.37 26.35 -11.01
N ALA A 14 -13.41 27.50 -10.33
CA ALA A 14 -14.64 28.26 -10.15
C ALA A 14 -15.15 28.85 -11.48
N ALA A 15 -14.25 29.36 -12.33
CA ALA A 15 -14.59 29.89 -13.64
C ALA A 15 -15.08 28.78 -14.59
N ASP A 16 -14.48 27.60 -14.53
CA ASP A 16 -14.92 26.43 -15.29
C ASP A 16 -16.28 25.93 -14.80
N GLU A 17 -16.49 25.81 -13.49
CA GLU A 17 -17.80 25.41 -12.94
C GLU A 17 -18.93 26.37 -13.34
N PHE A 18 -18.63 27.67 -13.40
CA PHE A 18 -19.60 28.66 -13.87
C PHE A 18 -19.93 28.52 -15.37
N LYS A 19 -18.94 28.21 -16.20
CA LYS A 19 -19.09 28.08 -17.66
C LYS A 19 -19.64 26.71 -18.08
N ASN A 20 -19.19 25.67 -17.39
CA ASN A 20 -19.38 24.25 -17.68
C ASN A 20 -19.74 23.52 -16.37
N PRO A 21 -20.95 23.72 -15.83
CA PRO A 21 -21.32 23.15 -14.53
C PRO A 21 -21.28 21.63 -14.57
N LEU A 22 -20.74 21.03 -13.50
CA LEU A 22 -20.77 19.60 -13.29
C LEU A 22 -22.23 19.11 -13.14
N PRO A 23 -22.48 17.80 -13.31
CA PRO A 23 -23.80 17.23 -13.08
C PRO A 23 -24.35 17.65 -11.72
N GLN A 24 -25.57 18.20 -11.76
CA GLN A 24 -26.28 18.68 -10.58
C GLN A 24 -27.66 18.03 -10.50
N LYS A 25 -28.13 17.77 -9.28
CA LYS A 25 -29.49 17.28 -9.01
C LYS A 25 -30.21 18.26 -8.11
N VAL A 26 -31.28 18.83 -8.64
CA VAL A 26 -32.17 19.76 -7.92
C VAL A 26 -33.32 18.99 -7.30
N TYR A 27 -33.52 19.16 -6.00
CA TYR A 27 -34.64 18.58 -5.26
C TYR A 27 -35.86 19.53 -5.24
N PRO A 28 -37.09 19.00 -5.06
CA PRO A 28 -38.30 19.82 -5.00
C PRO A 28 -38.31 20.87 -3.88
N ASP A 29 -37.50 20.67 -2.83
CA ASP A 29 -37.33 21.62 -1.72
C ASP A 29 -36.33 22.75 -2.03
N GLY A 30 -35.82 22.82 -3.26
CA GLY A 30 -34.89 23.85 -3.73
C GLY A 30 -33.42 23.56 -3.43
N ARG A 31 -33.08 22.42 -2.80
CA ARG A 31 -31.67 22.04 -2.60
C ARG A 31 -31.06 21.51 -3.89
N THR A 32 -29.85 21.94 -4.19
CA THR A 32 -29.04 21.38 -5.28
C THR A 32 -27.87 20.60 -4.70
N ILE A 33 -27.71 19.36 -5.13
CA ILE A 33 -26.47 18.61 -4.90
C ILE A 33 -25.61 18.65 -6.16
N TYR A 34 -24.32 18.88 -5.97
CA TYR A 34 -23.32 18.98 -7.03
C TYR A 34 -22.42 17.75 -6.97
N LEU A 35 -22.01 17.24 -8.13
CA LEU A 35 -20.93 16.27 -8.19
C LEU A 35 -19.63 16.94 -7.68
N ALA A 36 -18.92 16.26 -6.77
CA ALA A 36 -17.66 16.77 -6.24
C ALA A 36 -16.57 16.76 -7.33
N ARG A 37 -15.80 17.86 -7.43
CA ARG A 37 -14.62 17.94 -8.29
C ARG A 37 -13.43 17.35 -7.54
N ASN A 38 -13.03 16.14 -7.95
CA ASN A 38 -12.03 15.35 -7.23
C ASN A 38 -10.67 15.29 -7.96
N ASN A 39 -10.54 15.95 -9.11
CA ASN A 39 -9.33 15.93 -9.91
C ASN A 39 -8.97 17.35 -10.36
N TYR A 40 -7.78 17.81 -9.97
CA TYR A 40 -7.21 19.11 -10.31
C TYR A 40 -5.98 19.00 -11.22
N GLY A 41 -5.76 17.81 -11.81
CA GLY A 41 -4.58 17.49 -12.59
C GLY A 41 -3.42 16.95 -11.74
N PRO A 42 -2.35 16.47 -12.39
CA PRO A 42 -1.13 16.05 -11.71
C PRO A 42 -0.41 17.27 -11.11
N PRO A 43 0.34 17.11 -10.01
CA PRO A 43 1.18 18.17 -9.46
C PRO A 43 2.19 18.69 -10.50
N ARG A 44 2.34 20.01 -10.59
CA ARG A 44 3.29 20.69 -11.50
C ARG A 44 4.73 20.73 -10.97
N SER A 45 4.94 20.47 -9.69
CA SER A 45 6.28 20.42 -9.07
C SER A 45 6.36 19.33 -8.00
N THR A 46 7.58 18.95 -7.61
CA THR A 46 7.79 18.00 -6.51
C THR A 46 7.01 18.47 -5.29
N ALA A 47 6.10 17.61 -4.84
CA ALA A 47 5.26 17.85 -3.67
C ALA A 47 6.18 18.29 -2.53
N GLY A 48 5.82 19.39 -1.86
CA GLY A 48 6.64 19.97 -0.79
C GLY A 48 6.82 19.03 0.40
N ILE A 49 6.84 19.57 1.62
CA ILE A 49 7.01 18.71 2.81
C ILE A 49 5.84 17.72 2.90
N ILE A 50 6.11 16.44 2.63
CA ILE A 50 5.17 15.33 2.83
C ILE A 50 4.90 15.19 4.33
N ARG A 51 3.63 15.07 4.70
CA ARG A 51 3.20 14.90 6.08
C ARG A 51 2.16 13.81 6.14
N ILE A 52 2.32 12.90 7.10
CA ILE A 52 1.28 11.95 7.46
C ILE A 52 0.12 12.74 8.07
N VAL A 53 -1.07 12.48 7.57
CA VAL A 53 -2.34 13.06 8.01
C VAL A 53 -3.35 11.95 8.25
N ASP A 54 -4.54 12.32 8.69
CA ASP A 54 -5.66 11.41 8.92
C ASP A 54 -5.36 10.30 9.94
N PHE A 55 -5.37 10.68 11.22
CA PHE A 55 -5.06 9.80 12.35
C PHE A 55 -6.33 9.16 12.97
N ASP A 56 -7.46 9.16 12.26
CA ASP A 56 -8.75 8.67 12.75
C ASP A 56 -8.72 7.17 13.11
N GLN A 57 -7.95 6.37 12.35
CA GLN A 57 -7.72 4.94 12.59
C GLN A 57 -6.44 4.64 13.40
N SER A 58 -5.76 5.67 13.92
CA SER A 58 -4.54 5.45 14.70
C SER A 58 -4.85 4.79 16.05
N VAL A 59 -3.98 3.86 16.46
CA VAL A 59 -4.08 3.16 17.75
C VAL A 59 -2.80 3.30 18.55
N ARG A 60 -2.88 3.09 19.86
CA ARG A 60 -1.68 3.12 20.71
C ARG A 60 -0.86 1.84 20.50
N GLY A 61 0.45 1.99 20.36
CA GLY A 61 1.39 0.87 20.22
C GLY A 61 1.83 0.22 21.53
N ASP A 62 1.44 0.76 22.69
CA ASP A 62 1.82 0.26 24.03
C ASP A 62 0.90 -0.84 24.57
N LYS A 63 -0.05 -1.29 23.75
CA LYS A 63 -1.03 -2.32 24.07
C LYS A 63 -1.14 -3.32 22.92
N PRO A 64 -1.53 -4.58 23.18
CA PRO A 64 -1.83 -5.52 22.11
C PRO A 64 -2.94 -4.98 21.20
N ASN A 65 -2.75 -5.09 19.89
CA ASN A 65 -3.75 -4.71 18.90
C ASN A 65 -4.09 -5.89 17.97
N SER A 66 -5.34 -5.95 17.53
CA SER A 66 -5.87 -6.99 16.64
C SER A 66 -7.05 -6.46 15.82
N GLY A 67 -7.53 -7.25 14.87
CA GLY A 67 -8.64 -6.87 13.99
C GLY A 67 -8.16 -6.41 12.61
N CYS A 68 -9.12 -5.99 11.78
CA CYS A 68 -8.87 -5.61 10.41
C CYS A 68 -8.46 -4.14 10.33
N ILE A 69 -7.21 -3.90 9.95
CA ILE A 69 -6.68 -2.57 9.65
C ILE A 69 -6.14 -2.54 8.22
N GLN A 70 -5.77 -1.33 7.79
CA GLN A 70 -5.18 -1.01 6.49
C GLN A 70 -6.11 -1.29 5.30
N ALA A 71 -5.88 -0.52 4.24
CA ALA A 71 -6.44 -0.83 2.93
C ALA A 71 -5.93 -2.21 2.46
N GLU A 72 -6.76 -2.90 1.70
CA GLU A 72 -6.67 -4.33 1.41
C GLU A 72 -5.32 -4.78 0.83
N VAL A 73 -4.81 -4.08 -0.19
CA VAL A 73 -3.51 -4.39 -0.82
C VAL A 73 -2.29 -3.98 0.01
N TYR A 74 -2.48 -3.18 1.06
CA TYR A 74 -1.41 -2.74 1.96
C TYR A 74 -1.37 -3.54 3.26
N ARG A 75 -2.25 -4.53 3.40
CA ARG A 75 -2.43 -5.32 4.61
C ARG A 75 -1.29 -6.35 4.75
N PRO A 76 -0.59 -6.40 5.89
CA PRO A 76 0.49 -7.33 6.15
C PRO A 76 -0.06 -8.71 6.55
N PRO A 77 0.77 -9.77 6.46
CA PRO A 77 0.33 -11.13 6.68
C PRO A 77 -0.26 -11.37 8.09
N GLU A 78 0.30 -10.76 9.14
CA GLU A 78 -0.19 -10.90 10.51
C GLU A 78 -1.62 -10.33 10.71
N VAL A 79 -2.00 -9.33 9.91
CA VAL A 79 -3.36 -8.76 9.96
C VAL A 79 -4.33 -9.65 9.18
N ILE A 80 -3.95 -10.17 8.00
CA ILE A 80 -4.77 -11.12 7.24
C ILE A 80 -5.05 -12.39 8.09
N LEU A 81 -4.01 -12.90 8.76
CA LEU A 81 -4.06 -14.09 9.60
C LEU A 81 -4.70 -13.87 10.99
N ASP A 82 -4.96 -12.62 11.38
CA ASP A 82 -5.39 -12.21 12.73
C ASP A 82 -4.46 -12.77 13.83
N ALA A 83 -3.15 -12.58 13.66
CA ALA A 83 -2.09 -12.93 14.61
C ALA A 83 -1.74 -11.78 15.58
N GLY A 84 -2.42 -10.64 15.46
CA GLY A 84 -2.11 -9.40 16.16
C GLY A 84 -1.11 -8.52 15.40
N TYR A 85 -1.09 -7.23 15.70
CA TYR A 85 -0.23 -6.27 15.00
C TYR A 85 0.38 -5.21 15.93
N SER A 86 1.45 -4.57 15.44
CA SER A 86 2.15 -3.46 16.09
C SER A 86 2.49 -2.38 15.05
N TYR A 87 3.36 -1.41 15.39
CA TYR A 87 3.86 -0.40 14.44
C TYR A 87 4.52 -1.01 13.19
N SER A 88 4.99 -2.26 13.28
CA SER A 88 5.56 -3.01 12.16
C SER A 88 4.60 -3.21 10.99
N ALA A 89 3.28 -3.09 11.23
CA ALA A 89 2.28 -3.09 10.17
C ALA A 89 2.41 -1.85 9.27
N ASP A 90 2.69 -0.67 9.84
CA ASP A 90 2.93 0.56 9.07
C ASP A 90 4.20 0.46 8.21
N ILE A 91 5.25 -0.21 8.74
CA ILE A 91 6.48 -0.47 7.99
C ILE A 91 6.21 -1.35 6.76
N TRP A 92 5.35 -2.36 6.89
CA TRP A 92 4.94 -3.16 5.75
C TRP A 92 4.21 -2.32 4.71
N SER A 93 3.19 -1.55 5.12
CA SER A 93 2.45 -0.69 4.19
C SER A 93 3.36 0.33 3.50
N LEU A 94 4.35 0.88 4.21
CA LEU A 94 5.38 1.74 3.62
C LEU A 94 6.18 1.00 2.53
N GLY A 95 6.62 -0.23 2.79
CA GLY A 95 7.35 -1.03 1.81
C GLY A 95 6.54 -1.30 0.54
N VAL A 96 5.25 -1.64 0.69
CA VAL A 96 4.33 -1.82 -0.45
C VAL A 96 4.10 -0.50 -1.18
N MET A 97 3.87 0.60 -0.46
CA MET A 97 3.65 1.93 -1.05
C MET A 97 4.88 2.44 -1.82
N LEU A 98 6.08 2.25 -1.29
CA LEU A 98 7.31 2.62 -1.98
C LEU A 98 7.47 1.84 -3.28
N TRP A 99 7.19 0.54 -3.25
CA TRP A 99 7.16 -0.28 -4.45
C TRP A 99 6.16 0.27 -5.48
N ASP A 100 4.93 0.60 -5.05
CA ASP A 100 3.89 1.10 -5.94
C ASP A 100 4.29 2.41 -6.63
N ILE A 101 4.92 3.32 -5.87
CA ILE A 101 5.38 4.63 -6.39
C ILE A 101 6.50 4.43 -7.41
N THR A 102 7.44 3.53 -7.15
CA THR A 102 8.57 3.28 -8.02
C THR A 102 8.17 2.58 -9.33
N GLU A 103 7.21 1.65 -9.26
CA GLU A 103 6.81 0.84 -10.41
C GLU A 103 5.53 1.32 -11.10
N ASP A 104 4.93 2.43 -10.63
CA ASP A 104 3.69 3.04 -11.14
C ASP A 104 2.53 2.03 -11.32
N ARG A 105 2.46 1.02 -10.45
CA ARG A 105 1.40 0.00 -10.41
C ARG A 105 1.27 -0.57 -9.01
N LYS A 106 0.28 -1.44 -8.74
CA LYS A 106 0.11 -2.02 -7.39
C LYS A 106 0.84 -3.35 -7.25
N LEU A 107 1.67 -3.51 -6.21
CA LEU A 107 2.43 -4.75 -5.99
C LEU A 107 1.49 -5.96 -5.90
N PHE A 108 0.38 -5.78 -5.18
CA PHE A 108 -0.63 -6.80 -4.94
C PHE A 108 -1.94 -6.50 -5.69
N GLU A 109 -1.88 -5.96 -6.91
CA GLU A 109 -3.06 -5.80 -7.78
C GLU A 109 -3.85 -7.11 -7.95
N ASN A 110 -3.14 -8.23 -8.04
CA ASN A 110 -3.70 -9.57 -8.19
C ASN A 110 -4.30 -10.14 -6.89
N ALA A 111 -4.36 -9.35 -5.81
CA ALA A 111 -5.14 -9.69 -4.64
C ALA A 111 -6.65 -9.47 -4.85
N TYR A 112 -7.07 -8.89 -5.98
CA TYR A 112 -8.48 -8.86 -6.37
C TYR A 112 -8.81 -9.97 -7.36
N SER A 113 -9.93 -10.64 -7.13
CA SER A 113 -10.49 -11.63 -8.04
C SER A 113 -10.88 -10.97 -9.35
N VAL A 114 -10.28 -11.40 -10.47
CA VAL A 114 -10.64 -10.91 -11.81
C VAL A 114 -12.10 -11.15 -12.15
N ALA A 115 -12.72 -12.19 -11.57
CA ALA A 115 -14.10 -12.57 -11.87
C ALA A 115 -15.15 -11.75 -11.09
N THR A 116 -14.82 -11.32 -9.87
CA THR A 116 -15.78 -10.71 -8.95
C THR A 116 -15.41 -9.30 -8.50
N ASP A 117 -14.19 -8.84 -8.79
CA ASP A 117 -13.61 -7.59 -8.27
C ASP A 117 -13.61 -7.53 -6.73
N GLU A 118 -13.63 -8.70 -6.09
CA GLU A 118 -13.59 -8.85 -4.64
C GLU A 118 -12.17 -9.17 -4.18
N TYR A 119 -11.82 -8.67 -3.00
CA TYR A 119 -10.54 -8.93 -2.37
C TYR A 119 -10.39 -10.42 -1.97
N ASP A 120 -9.41 -11.09 -2.57
CA ASP A 120 -9.00 -12.46 -2.30
C ASP A 120 -7.80 -12.49 -1.33
N GLU A 121 -8.10 -12.63 -0.03
CA GLU A 121 -7.09 -12.78 1.02
C GLU A 121 -6.16 -13.99 0.81
N ALA A 122 -6.68 -15.11 0.27
CA ALA A 122 -5.88 -16.30 0.04
C ALA A 122 -4.90 -16.08 -1.11
N GLY A 123 -5.37 -15.47 -2.20
CA GLY A 123 -4.55 -14.99 -3.30
C GLY A 123 -3.48 -14.00 -2.82
N HIS A 124 -3.83 -13.05 -1.97
CA HIS A 124 -2.87 -12.10 -1.41
C HIS A 124 -1.75 -12.80 -0.63
N LEU A 125 -2.09 -13.72 0.27
CA LEU A 125 -1.10 -14.53 1.01
C LEU A 125 -0.22 -15.40 0.09
N ALA A 126 -0.78 -15.91 -1.01
CA ALA A 126 -0.01 -16.65 -2.01
C ALA A 126 1.01 -15.76 -2.75
N HIS A 127 0.65 -14.52 -3.08
CA HIS A 127 1.57 -13.55 -3.68
C HIS A 127 2.67 -13.12 -2.71
N ILE A 128 2.34 -12.94 -1.42
CA ILE A 128 3.35 -12.72 -0.38
C ILE A 128 4.33 -13.90 -0.33
N ALA A 129 3.83 -15.13 -0.35
CA ALA A 129 4.67 -16.32 -0.35
C ALA A 129 5.56 -16.45 -1.60
N ALA A 130 5.10 -16.01 -2.76
CA ALA A 130 5.91 -15.99 -3.98
C ALA A 130 7.08 -14.99 -3.89
N LEU A 131 6.91 -13.86 -3.18
CA LEU A 131 7.98 -12.88 -2.95
C LEU A 131 8.96 -13.30 -1.86
N LEU A 132 8.45 -13.85 -0.75
CA LEU A 132 9.19 -14.02 0.50
C LEU A 132 9.56 -15.48 0.81
N GLY A 133 9.03 -16.43 0.04
CA GLY A 133 9.06 -17.85 0.37
C GLY A 133 7.94 -18.24 1.35
N SER A 134 7.96 -19.50 1.80
CA SER A 134 6.93 -20.04 2.70
C SER A 134 6.85 -19.26 4.03
N PRO A 135 5.63 -19.07 4.58
CA PRO A 135 5.46 -18.45 5.88
C PRO A 135 6.13 -19.30 6.99
N PRO A 136 6.72 -18.67 8.01
CA PRO A 136 7.18 -19.36 9.20
C PRO A 136 6.03 -20.08 9.92
N LYS A 137 6.33 -21.24 10.50
CA LYS A 137 5.34 -22.03 11.23
C LYS A 137 4.77 -21.27 12.44
N ASP A 138 5.62 -20.52 13.14
CA ASP A 138 5.22 -19.80 14.35
C ASP A 138 4.18 -18.72 14.04
N LEU A 139 4.34 -17.96 12.94
CA LEU A 139 3.31 -17.02 12.46
C LEU A 139 1.98 -17.72 12.15
N LEU A 140 2.03 -18.86 11.44
CA LEU A 140 0.83 -19.64 11.13
C LEU A 140 0.14 -20.17 12.40
N ASP A 141 0.89 -20.62 13.39
CA ASP A 141 0.36 -21.11 14.66
C ASP A 141 -0.27 -19.97 15.50
N ARG A 142 0.28 -18.76 15.44
CA ARG A 142 -0.28 -17.55 16.09
C ARG A 142 -1.57 -17.05 15.40
N GLY A 143 -1.71 -17.28 14.10
CA GLY A 143 -2.82 -16.80 13.29
C GLY A 143 -4.15 -17.49 13.58
N LYS A 144 -5.13 -16.74 14.10
CA LYS A 144 -6.48 -17.28 14.39
C LYS A 144 -7.22 -17.70 13.11
N ARG A 145 -6.89 -17.08 11.98
CA ARG A 145 -7.53 -17.31 10.67
C ARG A 145 -6.72 -18.24 9.76
N THR A 146 -5.58 -18.77 10.21
CA THR A 146 -4.69 -19.63 9.41
C THR A 146 -5.41 -20.78 8.73
N HIS A 147 -6.31 -21.46 9.43
CA HIS A 147 -7.09 -22.60 8.91
C HIS A 147 -7.97 -22.25 7.69
N LEU A 148 -8.29 -20.96 7.46
CA LEU A 148 -9.02 -20.52 6.29
C LEU A 148 -8.15 -20.59 5.03
N PHE A 149 -6.85 -20.30 5.15
CA PHE A 149 -5.95 -20.08 4.01
C PHE A 149 -4.90 -21.18 3.82
N TYR A 150 -4.57 -21.92 4.88
CA TYR A 150 -3.56 -22.96 4.84
C TYR A 150 -4.15 -24.33 5.21
N GLY A 151 -3.72 -25.36 4.49
CA GLY A 151 -4.02 -26.76 4.77
C GLY A 151 -2.97 -27.42 5.68
N PRO A 152 -3.09 -28.75 5.90
CA PRO A 152 -2.09 -29.52 6.63
C PRO A 152 -0.68 -29.31 6.05
N GLY A 153 0.31 -29.17 6.93
CA GLY A 153 1.70 -28.95 6.52
C GLY A 153 2.03 -27.51 6.09
N GLY A 154 1.12 -26.53 6.28
CA GLY A 154 1.38 -25.13 5.95
C GLY A 154 1.28 -24.82 4.45
N ILE A 155 0.58 -25.67 3.69
CA ILE A 155 0.38 -25.48 2.25
C ILE A 155 -0.72 -24.45 2.03
N CYS A 156 -0.43 -23.37 1.29
CA CYS A 156 -1.43 -22.36 0.94
C CYS A 156 -2.51 -22.97 0.04
N LYS A 157 -3.77 -22.63 0.28
CA LYS A 157 -4.91 -23.07 -0.53
C LYS A 157 -5.04 -22.30 -1.85
N SER A 158 -4.32 -21.19 -2.00
CA SER A 158 -4.21 -20.42 -3.23
C SER A 158 -2.78 -20.46 -3.76
N GLN A 159 -2.58 -20.02 -5.00
CA GLN A 159 -1.30 -20.03 -5.70
C GLN A 159 -1.12 -18.73 -6.48
N ALA A 160 0.07 -18.15 -6.40
CA ALA A 160 0.48 -17.05 -7.26
C ALA A 160 1.19 -17.57 -8.52
N PRO A 161 1.21 -16.80 -9.62
CA PRO A 161 1.95 -17.17 -10.82
C PRO A 161 3.45 -17.36 -10.51
N PRO A 162 4.13 -18.39 -11.06
CA PRO A 162 5.56 -18.60 -10.84
C PRO A 162 6.45 -17.42 -11.27
N SER A 163 5.95 -16.57 -12.17
CA SER A 163 6.62 -15.35 -12.62
C SER A 163 6.61 -14.23 -11.58
N PHE A 164 5.81 -14.31 -10.53
CA PHE A 164 5.66 -13.27 -9.51
C PHE A 164 6.80 -13.33 -8.48
N ASN A 165 7.85 -12.55 -8.70
CA ASN A 165 9.00 -12.41 -7.81
C ASN A 165 9.63 -11.00 -7.94
N PHE A 166 10.43 -10.57 -6.97
CA PHE A 166 11.03 -9.22 -6.96
C PHE A 166 11.80 -8.88 -8.25
N ASN A 167 12.52 -9.83 -8.85
CA ASN A 167 13.32 -9.56 -10.04
C ASN A 167 12.46 -9.27 -11.27
N ASN A 168 11.35 -9.99 -11.42
CA ASN A 168 10.43 -9.81 -12.55
C ASN A 168 9.46 -8.65 -12.34
N MET A 169 9.19 -8.31 -11.08
CA MET A 169 8.20 -7.29 -10.73
C MET A 169 8.75 -5.87 -10.87
N LEU A 170 10.06 -5.69 -10.72
CA LEU A 170 10.71 -4.39 -10.90
C LEU A 170 11.13 -4.19 -12.36
N VAL A 171 10.42 -3.32 -13.07
CA VAL A 171 10.64 -3.03 -14.50
C VAL A 171 11.21 -1.64 -14.73
N HIS A 172 10.95 -0.67 -13.85
CA HIS A 172 11.47 0.70 -13.99
C HIS A 172 12.86 0.88 -13.38
N LEU A 173 13.22 0.08 -12.37
CA LEU A 173 14.56 0.11 -11.81
C LEU A 173 15.52 -0.82 -12.55
N HIS A 174 16.77 -0.38 -12.70
CA HIS A 174 17.84 -1.14 -13.36
C HIS A 174 19.14 -1.15 -12.55
N GLY A 175 20.06 -2.03 -12.95
CA GLY A 175 21.43 -2.04 -12.43
C GLY A 175 21.55 -2.07 -10.91
N GLU A 176 22.37 -1.15 -10.39
CA GLU A 176 22.64 -1.02 -8.95
C GLU A 176 21.43 -0.48 -8.18
N ASP A 177 20.69 0.49 -8.75
CA ASP A 177 19.48 1.04 -8.14
C ASP A 177 18.47 -0.07 -7.81
N LYS A 178 18.16 -0.93 -8.79
CA LYS A 178 17.29 -2.09 -8.58
C LYS A 178 17.76 -2.98 -7.44
N ASN A 179 19.06 -3.28 -7.38
CA ASN A 179 19.61 -4.17 -6.37
C ASN A 179 19.55 -3.55 -4.96
N MET A 180 19.84 -2.25 -4.86
CA MET A 180 19.74 -1.49 -3.62
C MET A 180 18.29 -1.38 -3.16
N PHE A 181 17.36 -1.08 -4.08
CA PHE A 181 15.93 -1.02 -3.78
C PHE A 181 15.38 -2.37 -3.29
N ILE A 182 15.71 -3.47 -3.97
CA ILE A 182 15.32 -4.83 -3.52
C ILE A 182 15.83 -5.08 -2.09
N THR A 183 17.07 -4.67 -1.80
CA THR A 183 17.66 -4.82 -0.47
C THR A 183 16.88 -3.99 0.56
N PHE A 184 16.56 -2.75 0.22
CA PHE A 184 15.80 -1.84 1.09
C PHE A 184 14.38 -2.35 1.37
N ILE A 185 13.60 -2.71 0.35
CA ILE A 185 12.22 -3.20 0.53
C ILE A 185 12.17 -4.53 1.28
N LYS A 186 13.17 -5.41 1.12
CA LYS A 186 13.25 -6.68 1.87
C LYS A 186 13.46 -6.48 3.38
N ARG A 187 13.86 -5.28 3.83
CA ARG A 187 13.92 -4.92 5.26
C ARG A 187 12.54 -4.56 5.83
N MET A 188 11.58 -4.21 4.96
CA MET A 188 10.20 -3.86 5.31
C MET A 188 9.24 -5.03 5.09
N LEU A 189 9.44 -5.79 4.01
CA LEU A 189 8.59 -6.93 3.63
C LEU A 189 9.16 -8.22 4.22
N LYS A 190 8.75 -8.51 5.46
CA LYS A 190 9.05 -9.75 6.19
C LYS A 190 7.79 -10.42 6.68
N TRP A 191 7.78 -11.76 6.71
CA TRP A 191 6.71 -12.53 7.32
C TRP A 191 6.56 -12.21 8.80
N GLU A 192 7.65 -12.34 9.57
CA GLU A 192 7.63 -12.01 10.99
C GLU A 192 7.64 -10.49 11.18
N PRO A 193 6.64 -9.92 11.87
CA PRO A 193 6.59 -8.47 12.12
C PRO A 193 7.81 -7.97 12.89
N GLU A 194 8.35 -8.79 13.79
CA GLU A 194 9.50 -8.46 14.64
C GLU A 194 10.83 -8.41 13.87
N GLU A 195 10.90 -8.98 12.67
CA GLU A 195 12.10 -8.92 11.81
C GLU A 195 12.14 -7.68 10.91
N ARG A 196 11.05 -6.89 10.87
CA ARG A 196 10.99 -5.68 10.05
C ARG A 196 11.80 -4.58 10.71
N SER A 197 12.62 -3.89 9.91
CA SER A 197 13.39 -2.73 10.38
C SER A 197 12.45 -1.62 10.85
N THR A 198 12.86 -0.91 11.90
CA THR A 198 12.16 0.30 12.35
C THR A 198 12.33 1.44 11.34
N ALA A 199 11.41 2.41 11.36
CA ALA A 199 11.55 3.62 10.54
C ALA A 199 12.90 4.33 10.77
N LYS A 200 13.39 4.33 12.02
CA LYS A 200 14.70 4.92 12.37
C LYS A 200 15.86 4.22 11.67
N GLU A 201 15.83 2.89 11.57
CA GLU A 201 16.88 2.11 10.91
C GLU A 201 16.78 2.19 9.38
N LEU A 202 15.56 2.33 8.84
CA LEU A 202 15.33 2.51 7.41
C LEU A 202 15.78 3.89 6.93
N LEU A 203 15.65 4.93 7.76
CA LEU A 203 16.17 6.27 7.47
C LEU A 203 17.70 6.31 7.32
N GLN A 204 18.42 5.27 7.71
CA GLN A 204 19.87 5.17 7.53
C GLN A 204 20.25 4.35 6.29
N ASP A 205 19.28 3.89 5.51
CA ASP A 205 19.56 3.05 4.34
C ASP A 205 20.22 3.88 3.22
N PRO A 206 21.34 3.41 2.64
CA PRO A 206 22.04 4.12 1.57
C PRO A 206 21.18 4.40 0.33
N TRP A 207 20.18 3.56 0.05
CA TRP A 207 19.33 3.75 -1.13
C TRP A 207 18.58 5.09 -1.13
N LEU A 208 18.22 5.61 0.06
CA LEU A 208 17.54 6.91 0.18
C LEU A 208 18.42 8.12 -0.17
N TYR A 209 19.73 7.93 -0.26
CA TYR A 209 20.71 8.99 -0.47
C TYR A 209 21.60 8.75 -1.69
N ALA A 210 21.37 7.66 -2.41
CA ALA A 210 22.09 7.35 -3.62
C ALA A 210 21.63 8.30 -4.74
N GLU A 211 22.59 8.82 -5.50
CA GLU A 211 22.32 9.53 -6.74
C GLU A 211 22.50 8.54 -7.88
N PHE A 212 21.40 8.22 -8.57
CA PHE A 212 21.43 7.41 -9.78
C PHE A 212 21.30 8.35 -10.98
N GLU A 213 22.08 8.09 -12.03
CA GLU A 213 21.95 8.85 -13.28
C GLU A 213 20.57 8.57 -13.89
N GLU A 214 19.84 9.61 -14.28
CA GLU A 214 18.60 9.46 -15.06
C GLU A 214 18.99 8.97 -16.47
N ASP A 215 18.56 7.76 -16.83
CA ASP A 215 18.69 7.20 -18.20
C ASP A 215 17.81 7.94 -19.22
#